data_AF-A0A4U1C7B8-F1
#
_entry.id   AF-A0A4U1C7B8-F1
#
_cell.length_a   1.000
_cell.length_b   1.000
_cell.length_c   1.000
_cell.angle_alpha   90.00
_cell.angle_beta   90.00
_cell.angle_gamma   90.00
#
_symmetry.space_group_name_H-M   'P 1'
#
loop_
_entity.id
_entity.type
_entity.pdbx_description
1 polymer ?
#
loop_
_entity_poly.entity_id
_entity_poly.type
_entity_poly.pdbx_seq_one_letter_code
_entity_poly.pdbx_strand_id
1 'polypeptide(L)'
;MDYSDKIKALQEKAGIETDGVASSKTWLHVYYLLFNSVPYDLNTEILIKNIQHKLNVRHDAYVWDKTWDALYDLLIEQDVETEITPAEVEQSNMLMLNTMSKEVVLFAKELIYLAAKNGICIRLMDKPKKQKQFKNKKIANSNFGLSFYVGVFEKNTKGKLVHVENSPSYAKVAKLGASIGLTYNHESKYFKSSQKFDIVPAWAVRLNDTEMVQELSRRKMENINLLAII
;
A
#
# COMPACT_ATOMS: atom_id res chain seq x y z
N MET A 1 -22.62 -0.99 -21.37
CA MET A 1 -22.82 -1.92 -20.25
C MET A 1 -24.01 -1.41 -19.46
N ASP A 2 -24.98 -2.27 -19.16
CA ASP A 2 -26.21 -1.89 -18.46
C ASP A 2 -25.94 -1.71 -16.94
N TYR A 3 -26.81 -0.98 -16.23
CA TYR A 3 -26.67 -0.74 -14.78
C TYR A 3 -26.61 -2.04 -13.99
N SER A 4 -27.46 -3.00 -14.34
CA SER A 4 -27.46 -4.33 -13.74
C SER A 4 -26.08 -5.00 -13.86
N ASP A 5 -25.42 -4.87 -15.01
CA ASP A 5 -24.11 -5.48 -15.23
C ASP A 5 -23.02 -4.81 -14.38
N LYS A 6 -23.06 -3.47 -14.26
CA LYS A 6 -22.12 -2.72 -13.41
C LYS A 6 -22.28 -3.09 -11.94
N ILE A 7 -23.52 -3.25 -11.48
CA ILE A 7 -23.83 -3.67 -10.12
C ILE A 7 -23.30 -5.07 -9.87
N LYS A 8 -23.53 -6.02 -10.79
CA LYS A 8 -23.01 -7.39 -10.67
C LYS A 8 -21.48 -7.43 -10.57
N ALA A 9 -20.78 -6.65 -11.39
CA ALA A 9 -19.32 -6.55 -11.31
C ALA A 9 -18.83 -6.00 -9.95
N LEU A 10 -19.51 -4.97 -9.43
CA LEU A 10 -19.20 -4.43 -8.10
C LEU A 10 -19.50 -5.43 -6.97
N GLN A 11 -20.60 -6.18 -7.07
CA GLN A 11 -20.96 -7.25 -6.11
C GLN A 11 -19.95 -8.40 -6.13
N GLU A 12 -19.52 -8.83 -7.32
CA GLU A 12 -18.48 -9.84 -7.49
C GLU A 12 -17.16 -9.38 -6.86
N LYS A 13 -16.74 -8.14 -7.15
CA LYS A 13 -15.53 -7.55 -6.53
C LYS A 13 -15.63 -7.42 -5.01
N ALA A 14 -16.82 -7.16 -4.49
CA ALA A 14 -17.11 -7.10 -3.07
C ALA A 14 -17.21 -8.49 -2.40
N GLY A 15 -17.22 -9.59 -3.15
CA GLY A 15 -17.35 -10.94 -2.62
C GLY A 15 -18.75 -11.23 -2.04
N ILE A 16 -19.79 -10.59 -2.57
CA ILE A 16 -21.19 -10.81 -2.17
C ILE A 16 -21.99 -11.45 -3.32
N GLU A 17 -23.23 -11.84 -3.03
CA GLU A 17 -24.16 -12.39 -4.02
C GLU A 17 -24.38 -11.42 -5.19
N THR A 18 -24.31 -11.96 -6.42
CA THR A 18 -24.33 -11.22 -7.69
C THR A 18 -25.70 -11.20 -8.33
N ASP A 19 -26.66 -10.56 -7.67
CA ASP A 19 -28.06 -10.46 -8.13
C ASP A 19 -28.32 -9.27 -9.08
N GLY A 20 -27.39 -8.31 -9.18
CA GLY A 20 -27.55 -7.08 -9.96
C GLY A 20 -28.47 -6.04 -9.30
N VAL A 21 -28.85 -6.25 -8.03
CA VAL A 21 -29.72 -5.35 -7.27
C VAL A 21 -28.89 -4.56 -6.25
N ALA A 22 -28.98 -3.23 -6.32
CA ALA A 22 -28.26 -2.31 -5.43
C ALA A 22 -28.89 -2.24 -4.02
N SER A 23 -28.84 -3.34 -3.29
CA SER A 23 -29.34 -3.46 -1.92
C SER A 23 -28.51 -2.65 -0.92
N SER A 24 -29.02 -2.48 0.31
CA SER A 24 -28.24 -1.89 1.42
C SER A 24 -26.93 -2.64 1.67
N LYS A 25 -26.92 -3.97 1.47
CA LYS A 25 -25.71 -4.81 1.52
C LYS A 25 -24.71 -4.40 0.44
N THR A 26 -25.16 -4.16 -0.80
CA THR A 26 -24.31 -3.69 -1.90
C THR A 26 -23.66 -2.35 -1.56
N TRP A 27 -24.45 -1.37 -1.10
CA TRP A 27 -23.93 -0.06 -0.73
C TRP A 27 -22.92 -0.10 0.41
N LEU A 28 -23.17 -0.93 1.42
CA LEU A 28 -22.23 -1.12 2.53
C LEU A 28 -20.88 -1.69 2.05
N HIS A 29 -20.89 -2.67 1.13
CA HIS A 29 -19.66 -3.26 0.65
C HIS A 29 -18.92 -2.35 -0.34
N VAL A 30 -19.64 -1.58 -1.18
CA VAL A 30 -19.04 -0.52 -1.99
C VAL A 30 -18.38 0.54 -1.09
N TYR A 31 -19.01 0.89 0.03
CA TYR A 31 -18.40 1.78 1.02
C TYR A 31 -17.09 1.18 1.56
N TYR A 32 -17.08 -0.10 1.95
CA TYR A 32 -15.86 -0.77 2.41
C TYR A 32 -14.75 -0.74 1.37
N LEU A 33 -15.06 -1.00 0.09
CA LEU A 33 -14.09 -0.94 -1.01
C LEU A 33 -13.46 0.46 -1.18
N LEU A 34 -14.21 1.53 -0.93
CA LEU A 34 -13.75 2.91 -1.13
C LEU A 34 -13.03 3.52 0.07
N PHE A 35 -13.41 3.12 1.29
CA PHE A 35 -12.99 3.78 2.52
C PHE A 35 -12.16 2.89 3.45
N ASN A 36 -12.09 1.57 3.20
CA ASN A 36 -11.38 0.59 4.05
C ASN A 36 -11.70 0.74 5.55
N SER A 37 -12.95 1.11 5.88
CA SER A 37 -13.38 1.40 7.25
C SER A 37 -14.87 1.15 7.42
N VAL A 38 -15.29 0.92 8.66
CA VAL A 38 -16.71 0.75 9.01
C VAL A 38 -17.39 2.12 9.06
N PRO A 39 -18.52 2.32 8.36
CA PRO A 39 -19.26 3.57 8.45
C PRO A 39 -19.86 3.74 9.84
N TYR A 40 -19.91 4.99 10.31
CA TYR A 40 -20.53 5.32 11.59
C TYR A 40 -22.05 5.09 11.60
N ASP A 41 -22.69 5.31 10.45
CA ASP A 41 -24.14 5.14 10.24
C ASP A 41 -24.39 4.21 9.04
N LEU A 42 -25.30 3.24 9.22
CA LEU A 42 -25.69 2.26 8.21
C LEU A 42 -26.88 2.72 7.35
N ASN A 43 -27.41 3.92 7.58
CA ASN A 43 -28.42 4.52 6.73
C ASN A 43 -27.91 4.60 5.28
N THR A 44 -28.62 3.94 4.37
CA THR A 44 -28.21 3.81 2.96
C THR A 44 -28.08 5.16 2.26
N GLU A 45 -28.91 6.15 2.57
CA GLU A 45 -28.78 7.49 1.97
C GLU A 45 -27.47 8.17 2.40
N ILE A 46 -27.07 8.01 3.65
CA ILE A 46 -25.82 8.57 4.18
C ILE A 46 -24.62 7.86 3.56
N LEU A 47 -24.68 6.53 3.43
CA LEU A 47 -23.65 5.75 2.73
C LEU A 47 -23.49 6.24 1.28
N ILE A 48 -24.60 6.38 0.55
CA ILE A 48 -24.57 6.84 -0.85
C ILE A 48 -24.02 8.27 -0.93
N LYS A 49 -24.43 9.21 -0.07
CA LYS A 49 -23.89 10.58 -0.07
C LYS A 49 -22.39 10.62 0.18
N ASN A 50 -21.89 9.80 1.12
CA ASN A 50 -20.46 9.70 1.39
C ASN A 50 -19.70 9.15 0.19
N ILE A 51 -20.23 8.10 -0.45
CA ILE A 51 -19.69 7.52 -1.69
C ILE A 51 -19.67 8.58 -2.80
N GLN A 52 -20.78 9.27 -3.05
CA GLN A 52 -20.88 10.31 -4.08
C GLN A 52 -19.91 11.47 -3.83
N HIS A 53 -19.77 11.90 -2.57
CA HIS A 53 -18.77 12.89 -2.18
C HIS A 53 -17.35 12.41 -2.46
N LYS A 54 -17.03 11.15 -2.14
CA LYS A 54 -15.72 10.53 -2.43
C LYS A 54 -15.41 10.45 -3.93
N LEU A 55 -16.43 10.19 -4.74
CA LEU A 55 -16.34 10.14 -6.21
C LEU A 55 -16.34 11.53 -6.86
N ASN A 56 -16.54 12.59 -6.09
CA ASN A 56 -16.69 13.96 -6.57
C ASN A 56 -17.83 14.11 -7.61
N VAL A 57 -18.94 13.38 -7.39
CA VAL A 57 -20.20 13.53 -8.12
C VAL A 57 -21.24 14.24 -7.25
N ARG A 58 -22.44 14.47 -7.79
CA ARG A 58 -23.55 15.05 -7.03
C ARG A 58 -23.88 14.17 -5.82
N HIS A 59 -23.89 14.74 -4.61
CA HIS A 59 -24.06 14.05 -3.32
C HIS A 59 -25.48 14.20 -2.75
N ASP A 60 -26.48 13.81 -3.52
CA ASP A 60 -27.90 13.96 -3.20
C ASP A 60 -28.56 12.67 -2.69
N ALA A 61 -27.80 11.59 -2.49
CA ALA A 61 -28.28 10.21 -2.26
C ALA A 61 -29.02 9.58 -3.44
N TYR A 62 -29.22 10.31 -4.54
CA TYR A 62 -29.84 9.76 -5.73
C TYR A 62 -28.78 9.19 -6.65
N VAL A 63 -28.87 7.90 -6.92
CA VAL A 63 -27.81 7.15 -7.63
C VAL A 63 -27.99 7.30 -9.14
N TRP A 64 -27.59 8.45 -9.65
CA TRP A 64 -27.55 8.72 -11.09
C TRP A 64 -26.59 7.77 -11.80
N ASP A 65 -26.82 7.61 -13.09
CA ASP A 65 -25.96 6.97 -14.07
C ASP A 65 -24.46 7.26 -13.85
N LYS A 66 -24.12 8.54 -13.70
CA LYS A 66 -22.75 9.00 -13.44
C LYS A 66 -22.13 8.45 -12.15
N THR A 67 -22.95 8.14 -11.14
CA THR A 67 -22.46 7.52 -9.89
C THR A 67 -22.02 6.09 -10.16
N TRP A 68 -22.81 5.34 -10.93
CA TRP A 68 -22.45 3.98 -11.33
C TRP A 68 -21.26 3.94 -12.29
N ASP A 69 -21.21 4.86 -13.24
CA ASP A 69 -20.06 5.01 -14.14
C ASP A 69 -18.79 5.27 -13.33
N ALA A 70 -18.80 6.28 -12.44
CA ALA A 70 -17.64 6.60 -11.61
C ALA A 70 -17.23 5.44 -10.69
N LEU A 71 -18.18 4.68 -10.13
CA LEU A 71 -17.88 3.48 -9.34
C LEU A 71 -17.24 2.38 -10.19
N TYR A 72 -17.80 2.12 -11.36
CA TYR A 72 -17.32 1.08 -12.26
C TYR A 72 -15.92 1.41 -12.78
N ASP A 73 -15.68 2.64 -13.23
CA ASP A 73 -14.39 3.08 -13.73
C ASP A 73 -13.32 3.02 -12.62
N LEU A 74 -13.68 3.43 -11.40
CA LEU A 74 -12.77 3.49 -10.26
C LEU A 74 -12.48 2.11 -9.66
N LEU A 75 -13.50 1.25 -9.53
CA LEU A 75 -13.38 -0.01 -8.81
C LEU A 75 -13.23 -1.20 -9.73
N ILE A 76 -13.74 -1.18 -10.95
CA ILE A 76 -13.67 -2.33 -11.88
C ILE A 76 -12.65 -2.07 -12.98
N GLU A 77 -12.75 -0.96 -13.73
CA GLU A 77 -11.83 -0.67 -14.84
C GLU A 77 -10.43 -0.20 -14.39
N GLN A 78 -10.18 -0.11 -13.09
CA GLN A 78 -8.83 0.07 -12.55
C GLN A 78 -7.92 -1.16 -12.67
N ASP A 79 -8.35 -2.23 -13.35
CA ASP A 79 -7.39 -3.15 -13.96
C ASP A 79 -6.80 -2.44 -15.18
N VAL A 80 -5.91 -1.48 -14.89
CA VAL A 80 -4.94 -1.03 -15.88
C VAL A 80 -4.29 -2.31 -16.36
N GLU A 81 -4.42 -2.61 -17.65
CA GLU A 81 -3.63 -3.66 -18.30
C GLU A 81 -2.17 -3.17 -18.21
N THR A 82 -1.56 -3.41 -17.05
CA THR A 82 -0.23 -2.92 -16.76
C THR A 82 0.69 -3.79 -17.58
N GLU A 83 1.41 -3.18 -18.54
CA GLU A 83 2.52 -3.83 -19.24
C GLU A 83 3.55 -4.46 -18.27
N ILE A 84 3.50 -4.05 -17.00
CA ILE A 84 4.28 -4.57 -15.89
C ILE A 84 3.40 -5.57 -15.13
N THR A 85 3.70 -6.86 -15.22
CA THR A 85 2.98 -7.86 -14.42
C THR A 85 3.58 -7.96 -13.01
N PRO A 86 2.77 -8.10 -11.95
CA PRO A 86 3.29 -8.27 -10.58
C PRO A 86 4.27 -9.44 -10.43
N ALA A 87 4.02 -10.54 -11.14
CA ALA A 87 4.87 -11.74 -11.10
C ALA A 87 6.28 -11.47 -11.66
N GLU A 88 6.40 -10.75 -12.79
CA GLU A 88 7.69 -10.39 -13.37
C GLU A 88 8.49 -9.45 -12.46
N VAL A 89 7.82 -8.48 -11.83
CA VAL A 89 8.47 -7.56 -10.90
C VAL A 89 8.94 -8.30 -9.65
N GLU A 90 8.13 -9.20 -9.08
CA GLU A 90 8.53 -10.04 -7.96
C GLU A 90 9.74 -10.91 -8.33
N GLN A 91 9.73 -11.56 -9.50
CA GLN A 91 10.85 -12.36 -9.98
C GLN A 91 12.15 -11.55 -10.04
N SER A 92 12.07 -10.28 -10.49
CA SER A 92 13.23 -9.38 -10.54
C SER A 92 13.79 -9.00 -9.15
N ASN A 93 13.01 -9.24 -8.09
CA ASN A 93 13.33 -8.93 -6.70
C ASN A 93 13.71 -10.15 -5.85
N MET A 94 13.58 -11.36 -6.39
CA MET A 94 13.75 -12.63 -5.64
C MET A 94 15.08 -12.73 -4.89
N LEU A 95 16.18 -12.26 -5.51
CA LEU A 95 17.48 -12.28 -4.86
C LEU A 95 17.50 -11.47 -3.55
N MET A 96 16.85 -10.30 -3.55
CA MET A 96 16.76 -9.46 -2.36
C MET A 96 15.77 -10.01 -1.34
N LEU A 97 14.61 -10.48 -1.78
CA LEU A 97 13.60 -11.08 -0.91
C LEU A 97 14.18 -12.26 -0.11
N ASN A 98 15.05 -13.07 -0.71
CA ASN A 98 15.70 -14.21 -0.05
C ASN A 98 16.68 -13.82 1.08
N THR A 99 17.09 -12.55 1.14
CA THR A 99 18.01 -12.05 2.19
C THR A 99 17.29 -11.39 3.36
N MET A 100 15.98 -11.17 3.24
CA MET A 100 15.17 -10.43 4.21
C MET A 100 14.59 -11.37 5.29
N SER A 101 14.21 -10.78 6.42
CA SER A 101 13.45 -11.49 7.47
C SER A 101 12.07 -11.90 6.95
N LYS A 102 11.50 -12.96 7.51
CA LYS A 102 10.16 -13.45 7.10
C LYS A 102 9.11 -12.36 7.23
N GLU A 103 9.20 -11.56 8.28
CA GLU A 103 8.33 -10.44 8.58
C GLU A 103 8.41 -9.37 7.49
N VAL A 104 9.62 -8.94 7.09
CA VAL A 104 9.79 -7.92 6.05
C VAL A 104 9.37 -8.40 4.68
N VAL A 105 9.66 -9.66 4.34
CA VAL A 105 9.35 -10.22 3.02
C VAL A 105 7.88 -10.05 2.66
N LEU A 106 6.97 -10.23 3.62
CA LEU A 106 5.54 -10.09 3.37
C LEU A 106 5.16 -8.66 2.96
N PHE A 107 5.63 -7.65 3.70
CA PHE A 107 5.36 -6.25 3.36
C PHE A 107 6.08 -5.82 2.07
N ALA A 108 7.29 -6.32 1.83
CA ALA A 108 8.02 -6.03 0.61
C ALA A 108 7.30 -6.60 -0.63
N LYS A 109 6.81 -7.85 -0.56
CA LYS A 109 6.00 -8.47 -1.62
C LYS A 109 4.71 -7.71 -1.87
N GLU A 110 3.99 -7.35 -0.81
CA GLU A 110 2.75 -6.60 -0.94
C GLU A 110 2.98 -5.23 -1.60
N LEU A 111 4.04 -4.51 -1.19
CA LEU A 111 4.39 -3.25 -1.83
C LEU A 111 4.76 -3.41 -3.30
N ILE A 112 5.50 -4.47 -3.66
CA ILE A 112 5.82 -4.81 -5.05
C ILE A 112 4.55 -5.07 -5.85
N TYR A 113 3.63 -5.87 -5.30
CA TYR A 113 2.36 -6.18 -5.93
C TYR A 113 1.52 -4.92 -6.17
N LEU A 114 1.31 -4.11 -5.13
CA LEU A 114 0.52 -2.88 -5.20
C LEU A 114 1.13 -1.87 -6.18
N ALA A 115 2.46 -1.73 -6.17
CA ALA A 115 3.16 -0.86 -7.11
C ALA A 115 2.98 -1.33 -8.55
N ALA A 116 3.18 -2.63 -8.83
CA ALA A 116 3.03 -3.21 -10.16
C ALA A 116 1.59 -3.06 -10.68
N LYS A 117 0.58 -3.32 -9.83
CA LYS A 117 -0.85 -3.10 -10.16
C LYS A 117 -1.17 -1.65 -10.51
N ASN A 118 -0.39 -0.69 -10.00
CA ASN A 118 -0.51 0.73 -10.33
C ASN A 118 0.43 1.16 -11.48
N GLY A 119 1.00 0.21 -12.23
CA GLY A 119 1.89 0.45 -13.36
C GLY A 119 3.27 0.96 -12.96
N ILE A 120 3.69 0.76 -11.71
CA ILE A 120 4.99 1.22 -11.19
C ILE A 120 5.89 0.01 -10.98
N CYS A 121 6.96 -0.09 -11.77
CA CYS A 121 7.97 -1.11 -11.55
C CYS A 121 8.92 -0.66 -10.44
N ILE A 122 8.92 -1.38 -9.32
CA ILE A 122 9.85 -1.14 -8.22
C ILE A 122 10.81 -2.30 -8.03
N ARG A 123 12.03 -2.01 -7.57
CA ARG A 123 12.98 -3.03 -7.13
C ARG A 123 13.55 -2.73 -5.76
N LEU A 124 13.72 -3.77 -4.96
CA LEU A 124 14.43 -3.76 -3.70
C LEU A 124 15.91 -3.45 -3.97
N MET A 125 16.47 -2.59 -3.14
CA MET A 125 17.85 -2.15 -3.27
C MET A 125 18.62 -2.38 -1.98
N ASP A 126 19.94 -2.53 -2.12
CA ASP A 126 20.84 -2.41 -0.99
C ASP A 126 20.81 -0.99 -0.41
N LYS A 127 21.22 -0.88 0.85
CA LYS A 127 21.46 0.41 1.47
C LYS A 127 22.45 1.23 0.62
N PRO A 128 22.12 2.48 0.23
CA PRO A 128 23.02 3.29 -0.58
C PRO A 128 24.34 3.56 0.16
N LYS A 129 25.48 3.29 -0.52
CA LYS A 129 26.84 3.40 0.04
C LYS A 129 27.23 4.80 0.54
N LYS A 130 26.46 5.85 0.20
CA LYS A 130 26.79 7.27 0.46
C LYS A 130 26.33 7.82 1.81
N GLN A 131 25.61 7.07 2.65
CA GLN A 131 25.31 7.53 4.01
C GLN A 131 26.54 7.33 4.90
N LYS A 132 27.29 8.43 5.16
CA LYS A 132 28.38 8.45 6.14
C LYS A 132 27.88 7.82 7.45
N GLN A 133 28.44 6.67 7.81
CA GLN A 133 28.23 6.10 9.13
C GLN A 133 28.75 7.11 10.16
N PHE A 134 27.87 7.68 10.98
CA PHE A 134 28.31 8.35 12.19
C PHE A 134 29.02 7.30 13.05
N LYS A 135 30.34 7.46 13.23
CA LYS A 135 31.26 6.47 13.80
C LYS A 135 30.96 6.03 15.24
N ASN A 136 29.94 6.58 15.92
CA ASN A 136 29.64 6.29 17.33
C ASN A 136 28.18 5.86 17.61
N LYS A 137 27.53 5.08 16.75
CA LYS A 137 26.17 4.56 17.04
C LYS A 137 25.99 3.10 16.60
N LYS A 138 26.73 2.19 17.23
CA LYS A 138 26.65 0.74 16.97
C LYS A 138 25.31 0.11 17.36
N ILE A 139 24.49 0.78 18.18
CA ILE A 139 23.24 0.22 18.73
C ILE A 139 21.98 0.89 18.13
N ALA A 140 22.02 2.16 17.75
CA ALA A 140 20.82 2.89 17.33
C ALA A 140 20.46 2.78 15.83
N ASN A 141 21.06 1.83 15.11
CA ASN A 141 20.80 1.62 13.69
C ASN A 141 20.62 0.14 13.33
N SER A 142 20.56 -0.76 14.32
CA SER A 142 20.02 -2.08 14.06
C SER A 142 18.52 -1.91 13.97
N ASN A 143 18.02 -1.67 12.78
CA ASN A 143 16.58 -1.67 12.53
C ASN A 143 15.97 -3.10 12.67
N PHE A 144 16.67 -4.01 13.35
CA PHE A 144 16.27 -5.40 13.59
C PHE A 144 15.91 -6.20 12.33
N GLY A 145 16.27 -5.69 11.15
CA GLY A 145 15.85 -6.25 9.87
C GLY A 145 14.37 -5.98 9.56
N LEU A 146 13.83 -4.81 9.92
CA LEU A 146 12.44 -4.37 9.72
C LEU A 146 12.29 -3.24 8.68
N SER A 147 13.28 -3.08 7.79
CA SER A 147 13.29 -2.01 6.77
C SER A 147 14.00 -2.50 5.54
N PHE A 148 13.63 -1.89 4.43
CA PHE A 148 14.19 -2.18 3.13
C PHE A 148 14.19 -0.92 2.27
N TYR A 149 15.02 -0.93 1.23
CA TYR A 149 15.10 0.17 0.28
C TYR A 149 14.44 -0.21 -1.03
N VAL A 150 13.85 0.77 -1.71
CA VAL A 150 13.12 0.61 -2.96
C VAL A 150 13.60 1.63 -3.99
N GLY A 151 13.92 1.15 -5.19
CA GLY A 151 14.19 1.91 -6.39
C GLY A 151 12.98 1.90 -7.33
N VAL A 152 12.66 3.03 -7.94
CA VAL A 152 11.67 3.09 -9.04
C VAL A 152 12.39 2.88 -10.37
N PHE A 153 11.83 2.04 -11.23
CA PHE A 153 12.36 1.74 -12.56
C PHE A 153 11.33 2.10 -13.63
N GLU A 154 11.79 2.84 -14.63
CA GLU A 154 10.95 3.30 -15.74
C GLU A 154 11.57 2.86 -17.07
N LYS A 155 10.75 2.63 -18.10
CA LYS A 155 11.25 2.28 -19.43
C LYS A 155 11.89 3.53 -20.04
N ASN A 156 13.14 3.42 -20.47
CA ASN A 156 13.77 4.45 -21.30
C ASN A 156 13.22 4.41 -22.74
N THR A 157 13.69 5.32 -23.59
CA THR A 157 13.31 5.41 -25.01
C THR A 157 13.59 4.13 -25.84
N LYS A 158 14.39 3.20 -25.31
CA LYS A 158 14.69 1.89 -25.92
C LYS A 158 13.90 0.74 -25.28
N GLY A 159 12.90 1.05 -24.45
CA GLY A 159 12.07 0.07 -23.75
C GLY A 159 12.76 -0.63 -22.56
N LYS A 160 13.99 -0.25 -22.20
CA LYS A 160 14.73 -0.88 -21.08
C LYS A 160 14.39 -0.19 -19.77
N LEU A 161 14.05 -0.97 -18.75
CA LEU A 161 13.86 -0.49 -17.38
C LEU A 161 15.19 0.05 -16.81
N VAL A 162 15.18 1.33 -16.43
CA VAL A 162 16.31 2.04 -15.81
C VAL A 162 15.88 2.63 -14.48
N HIS A 163 16.78 2.63 -13.50
CA HIS A 163 16.53 3.24 -12.19
C HIS A 163 16.43 4.76 -12.33
N VAL A 164 15.39 5.34 -11.75
CA VAL A 164 15.14 6.80 -11.78
C VAL A 164 15.15 7.33 -10.35
N GLU A 165 16.20 8.04 -9.97
CA GLU A 165 16.40 8.52 -8.60
C GLU A 165 15.34 9.55 -8.15
N ASN A 166 14.88 10.41 -9.05
CA ASN A 166 13.95 11.51 -8.77
C ASN A 166 12.59 11.32 -9.47
N SER A 167 12.07 10.09 -9.47
CA SER A 167 10.76 9.82 -10.07
C SER A 167 9.61 10.39 -9.21
N PRO A 168 8.59 11.04 -9.82
CA PRO A 168 7.37 11.41 -9.10
C PRO A 168 6.61 10.19 -8.56
N SER A 169 6.85 8.99 -9.10
CA SER A 169 6.25 7.74 -8.66
C SER A 169 6.61 7.38 -7.22
N TYR A 170 7.72 7.88 -6.68
CA TYR A 170 8.07 7.67 -5.27
C TYR A 170 6.99 8.15 -4.30
N ALA A 171 6.29 9.25 -4.61
CA ALA A 171 5.20 9.73 -3.78
C ALA A 171 3.98 8.78 -3.81
N LYS A 172 3.72 8.13 -4.95
CA LYS A 172 2.67 7.11 -5.06
C LYS A 172 3.06 5.84 -4.30
N VAL A 173 4.28 5.35 -4.49
CA VAL A 173 4.81 4.19 -3.76
C VAL A 173 4.80 4.42 -2.26
N ALA A 174 5.12 5.64 -1.79
CA ALA A 174 5.00 6.02 -0.39
C ALA A 174 3.59 5.84 0.17
N LYS A 175 2.57 6.32 -0.57
CA LYS A 175 1.15 6.17 -0.18
C LYS A 175 0.72 4.71 -0.15
N LEU A 176 1.16 3.91 -1.13
CA LEU A 176 0.89 2.46 -1.16
C LEU A 176 1.54 1.74 0.03
N GLY A 177 2.77 2.11 0.39
CA GLY A 177 3.42 1.59 1.59
C GLY A 177 2.66 1.96 2.87
N ALA A 178 2.24 3.22 2.99
CA ALA A 178 1.46 3.67 4.14
C ALA A 178 0.13 2.91 4.28
N SER A 179 -0.56 2.60 3.18
CA SER A 179 -1.81 1.83 3.23
C SER A 179 -1.65 0.39 3.74
N ILE A 180 -0.43 -0.14 3.74
CA ILE A 180 -0.11 -1.47 4.30
C ILE A 180 0.71 -1.37 5.59
N GLY A 181 0.70 -0.21 6.26
CA GLY A 181 1.35 -0.04 7.56
C GLY A 181 2.86 0.19 7.52
N LEU A 182 3.43 0.53 6.36
CA LEU A 182 4.83 0.96 6.25
C LEU A 182 4.98 2.45 6.49
N THR A 183 6.00 2.83 7.25
CA THR A 183 6.41 4.22 7.42
C THR A 183 7.42 4.58 6.35
N TYR A 184 7.16 5.68 5.64
CA TYR A 184 8.04 6.18 4.58
C TYR A 184 8.81 7.43 5.04
N ASN A 185 10.13 7.40 4.89
CA ASN A 185 11.11 8.32 5.49
C ASN A 185 11.02 9.81 5.05
N HIS A 186 9.99 10.24 4.31
CA HIS A 186 9.91 11.62 3.80
C HIS A 186 9.63 12.70 4.86
N GLU A 187 9.32 12.34 6.11
CA GLU A 187 9.18 13.28 7.23
C GLU A 187 10.53 13.72 7.84
N SER A 188 11.64 13.13 7.40
CA SER A 188 12.97 13.41 7.95
C SER A 188 13.61 14.68 7.36
N LYS A 189 13.86 15.69 8.22
CA LYS A 189 14.60 16.92 7.88
C LYS A 189 16.10 16.73 7.57
N TYR A 190 16.66 15.52 7.73
CA TYR A 190 18.11 15.28 7.67
C TYR A 190 18.55 14.27 6.60
N PHE A 191 17.64 13.43 6.08
CA PHE A 191 17.97 12.41 5.09
C PHE A 191 17.13 12.59 3.82
N LYS A 192 17.69 13.28 2.82
CA LYS A 192 17.16 13.27 1.45
C LYS A 192 17.44 11.92 0.76
N SER A 193 16.74 10.87 1.16
CA SER A 193 16.72 9.61 0.40
C SER A 193 15.30 9.06 0.33
N SER A 194 14.65 9.28 -0.81
CA SER A 194 13.26 8.93 -1.18
C SER A 194 13.04 7.43 -1.40
N GLN A 195 13.62 6.56 -0.57
CA GLN A 195 13.78 5.15 -0.97
C GLN A 195 13.71 4.16 0.18
N LYS A 196 13.47 4.57 1.43
CA LYS A 196 13.50 3.66 2.59
C LYS A 196 12.11 3.50 3.19
N PHE A 197 11.67 2.27 3.36
CA PHE A 197 10.48 1.90 4.13
C PHE A 197 10.87 1.23 5.43
N ASP A 198 10.17 1.62 6.50
CA ASP A 198 10.35 1.11 7.84
C ASP A 198 9.03 0.44 8.29
N ILE A 199 9.12 -0.76 8.86
CA ILE A 199 7.98 -1.40 9.53
C ILE A 199 8.02 -0.95 10.99
N VAL A 200 6.98 -0.23 11.42
CA VAL A 200 6.78 0.10 12.83
C VAL A 200 5.82 -0.94 13.41
N PRO A 201 6.26 -1.76 14.37
CA PRO A 201 5.37 -2.74 15.00
C PRO A 201 4.18 -2.06 15.67
N ALA A 202 2.98 -2.66 15.58
CA ALA A 202 1.76 -2.06 16.14
C ALA A 202 1.84 -1.82 17.65
N TRP A 203 2.57 -2.66 18.40
CA TRP A 203 2.79 -2.48 19.83
C TRP A 203 3.68 -1.27 20.17
N ALA A 204 4.43 -0.74 19.20
CA ALA A 204 5.32 0.40 19.39
C ALA A 204 4.59 1.76 19.32
N VAL A 205 3.30 1.79 18.97
CA VAL A 205 2.51 3.03 18.77
C VAL A 205 2.54 3.99 19.97
N ARG A 206 2.74 3.48 21.20
CA ARG A 206 2.77 4.28 22.43
C ARG A 206 4.17 4.38 23.06
N LEU A 207 5.18 3.84 22.40
CA LEU A 207 6.55 3.82 22.90
C LEU A 207 7.35 4.94 22.24
N ASN A 208 8.30 5.50 22.98
CA ASN A 208 9.33 6.33 22.37
C ASN A 208 10.40 5.46 21.69
N ASP A 209 11.25 6.07 20.85
CA ASP A 209 12.30 5.37 20.10
C ASP A 209 13.21 4.49 20.99
N THR A 210 13.51 4.95 22.20
CA THR A 210 14.39 4.22 23.13
C THR A 210 13.70 2.97 23.65
N GLU A 211 12.45 3.09 24.08
CA GLU A 211 11.61 1.98 24.55
C GLU A 211 11.36 0.95 23.45
N MET A 212 11.07 1.41 22.23
CA MET A 212 10.88 0.53 21.07
C MET A 212 12.16 -0.27 20.77
N VAL A 213 13.33 0.36 20.78
CA VAL A 213 14.62 -0.32 20.54
C VAL A 213 14.93 -1.33 21.65
N GLN A 214 14.63 -1.00 22.91
CA GLN A 214 14.80 -1.92 24.03
C GLN A 214 13.91 -3.15 23.87
N GLU A 215 12.63 -2.97 23.54
CA GLU A 215 11.70 -4.08 23.36
C GLU A 215 12.04 -4.93 22.12
N LEU A 216 12.44 -4.32 21.01
CA LEU A 216 12.94 -5.06 19.84
C LEU A 216 14.20 -5.87 20.18
N SER A 217 15.09 -5.32 21.01
CA SER A 217 16.29 -6.02 21.47
C SER A 217 15.92 -7.23 22.34
N ARG A 218 14.99 -7.04 23.28
CA ARG A 218 14.49 -8.10 24.16
C ARG A 218 13.86 -9.23 23.35
N ARG A 219 12.92 -8.90 22.45
CA ARG A 219 12.25 -9.88 21.57
C ARG A 219 13.25 -10.64 20.70
N LYS A 220 14.24 -9.95 20.13
CA LYS A 220 15.29 -10.60 19.33
C LYS A 220 16.14 -11.56 20.17
N MET A 221 16.49 -11.16 21.40
CA MET A 221 17.27 -12.00 22.32
C MET A 221 16.47 -13.24 22.77
N GLU A 222 15.17 -13.09 22.96
CA GLU A 222 14.25 -14.18 23.33
C GLU A 222 13.70 -14.97 22.13
N ASN A 223 14.15 -14.64 20.91
CA ASN A 223 13.67 -15.23 19.66
C ASN A 223 12.13 -15.18 19.49
N ILE A 224 11.53 -14.09 19.96
CA ILE A 224 10.10 -13.77 19.81
C ILE A 224 9.90 -13.01 18.50
N ASN A 225 8.78 -13.26 17.82
CA ASN A 225 8.38 -12.51 16.64
C ASN A 225 8.33 -11.00 16.94
N LEU A 226 9.06 -10.22 16.14
CA LEU A 226 9.24 -8.78 16.35
C LEU A 226 7.94 -7.98 16.16
N LEU A 227 6.99 -8.50 15.38
CA LEU A 227 5.72 -7.86 15.05
C LEU A 227 4.53 -8.39 15.86
N ALA A 228 4.70 -9.47 16.63
CA ALA A 228 3.60 -10.06 17.38
C ALA A 228 2.97 -9.07 18.38
N ILE A 229 1.64 -8.97 18.35
CA ILE A 229 0.86 -8.30 19.39
C ILE A 229 0.71 -9.30 20.53
N ILE A 230 1.27 -8.97 21.70
CA ILE A 230 1.16 -9.77 22.93
C ILE A 230 -0.11 -9.34 23.66
#